data_AF-A0A924W0Y3-F1
#
_entry.id   AF-A0A924W0Y3-F1
#
_cell.length_a   1.000
_cell.length_b   1.000
_cell.length_c   1.000
_cell.angle_alpha   90.00
_cell.angle_beta   90.00
_cell.angle_gamma   90.00
#
_symmetry.space_group_name_H-M   'P 1'
#
loop_
_entity.id
_entity.type
_entity.pdbx_description
1 polymer ?
#
loop_
_entity_poly.entity_id
_entity_poly.type
_entity_poly.pdbx_seq_one_letter_code
_entity_poly.pdbx_strand_id
1 'polypeptide(L)'
;MNVAAVSRLARSTVLTRLFPDQIDNQYRGLFAGLVLLLAYLLVKAFACVNAIGLNPLWTSRAVLGGVEAVPLQGFEPIEANATLLLFAWWGVASLAPTLLGLLAIARYRSMIPLIYLLMLASKGGEVLVVEDAAIVGMLGAGAPAPFIVLGMLMIGFILSLVHRK
;
A
#
# COMPACT_ATOMS: atom_id res chain seq x y z
N MET A 1 10.92 -9.35 37.65
CA MET A 1 10.49 -8.19 36.83
C MET A 1 8.98 -8.27 36.64
N ASN A 2 8.23 -7.21 37.00
CA ASN A 2 6.77 -7.18 36.93
C ASN A 2 6.30 -7.11 35.45
N VAL A 3 5.34 -7.93 35.06
CA VAL A 3 4.76 -7.97 33.70
C VAL A 3 4.27 -6.59 33.25
N ALA A 4 3.73 -5.79 34.18
CA ALA A 4 3.28 -4.42 33.91
C ALA A 4 4.43 -3.43 33.61
N ALA A 5 5.64 -3.69 34.09
CA ALA A 5 6.82 -2.88 33.79
C ALA A 5 7.39 -3.21 32.41
N VAL A 6 7.41 -4.50 32.05
CA VAL A 6 7.83 -4.97 30.71
C VAL A 6 6.88 -4.44 29.63
N SER A 7 5.56 -4.44 29.88
CA SER A 7 4.56 -3.93 28.94
C SER A 7 4.65 -2.40 28.73
N ARG A 8 5.01 -1.63 29.76
CA ARG A 8 5.23 -0.18 29.64
C ARG A 8 6.49 0.14 28.85
N LEU A 9 7.59 -0.57 29.12
CA LEU A 9 8.84 -0.41 28.41
C LEU A 9 8.69 -0.78 26.92
N ALA A 10 8.05 -1.92 26.63
CA ALA A 10 7.78 -2.34 25.26
C ALA A 10 6.91 -1.32 24.47
N ARG A 11 5.89 -0.72 25.11
CA ARG A 11 5.08 0.35 24.48
C ARG A 11 5.90 1.60 24.17
N SER A 12 6.79 2.03 25.07
CA SER A 12 7.67 3.17 24.79
C SER A 12 8.59 2.92 23.59
N THR A 13 9.04 1.68 23.38
CA THR A 13 9.92 1.32 22.25
C THR A 13 9.17 1.18 20.93
N VAL A 14 7.92 0.69 20.92
CA VAL A 14 7.12 0.59 19.68
C VAL A 14 6.65 1.96 19.21
N LEU A 15 6.15 2.80 20.11
CA LEU A 15 5.67 4.14 19.76
C LEU A 15 6.81 5.04 19.24
N THR A 16 7.99 4.99 19.87
CA THR A 16 9.17 5.73 19.39
C THR A 16 9.74 5.20 18.08
N ARG A 17 9.38 3.98 17.66
CA ARG A 17 9.72 3.46 16.32
C ARG A 17 8.69 3.84 15.28
N LEU A 18 7.42 3.81 15.66
CA LEU A 18 6.33 4.18 14.78
C LEU A 18 6.32 5.69 14.49
N PHE A 19 6.62 6.48 15.52
CA PHE A 19 6.73 7.93 15.47
C PHE A 19 8.09 8.34 16.06
N PRO A 20 9.17 8.28 15.26
CA PRO A 20 10.51 8.61 15.74
C PRO A 20 10.64 10.10 16.05
N ASP A 21 11.35 10.42 17.13
CA ASP A 21 11.65 11.81 17.53
C ASP A 21 12.46 12.56 16.46
N GLN A 22 13.24 11.83 15.66
CA GLN A 22 14.02 12.37 14.55
C GLN A 22 13.86 11.50 13.30
N ILE A 23 13.53 12.16 12.19
CA ILE A 23 13.47 11.54 10.86
C ILE A 23 14.89 11.50 10.28
N ASP A 24 15.61 10.43 10.60
CA ASP A 24 16.96 10.14 10.12
C ASP A 24 16.99 9.03 9.06
N ASN A 25 18.17 8.73 8.52
CA ASN A 25 18.38 7.67 7.54
C ASN A 25 18.72 6.30 8.18
N GLN A 26 18.49 6.11 9.47
CA GLN A 26 18.85 4.89 10.20
C GLN A 26 17.64 3.95 10.29
N TYR A 27 17.73 2.84 9.57
CA TYR A 27 16.73 1.78 9.68
C TYR A 27 17.05 0.85 10.86
N ARG A 28 16.09 0.71 11.79
CA ARG A 28 16.26 -0.06 13.04
C ARG A 28 15.55 -1.43 13.02
N GLY A 29 14.85 -1.73 11.92
CA GLY A 29 14.09 -2.96 11.71
C GLY A 29 14.89 -4.08 11.04
N LEU A 30 14.23 -5.21 10.75
CA LEU A 30 14.82 -6.30 10.00
C LEU A 30 14.93 -5.97 8.51
N PHE A 31 16.06 -6.32 7.88
CA PHE A 31 16.34 -6.03 6.47
C PHE A 31 15.25 -6.58 5.52
N ALA A 32 14.70 -7.75 5.84
CA ALA A 32 13.56 -8.33 5.09
C ALA A 32 12.36 -7.37 5.04
N GLY A 33 12.07 -6.64 6.11
CA GLY A 33 11.02 -5.61 6.13
C GLY A 33 11.30 -4.45 5.18
N LEU A 34 12.57 -4.07 4.97
CA LEU A 34 12.92 -3.04 3.99
C LEU A 34 12.73 -3.55 2.56
N VAL A 35 13.19 -4.78 2.28
CA VAL A 35 13.07 -5.40 0.95
C VAL A 35 11.60 -5.59 0.56
N LEU A 36 10.76 -6.06 1.47
CA LEU A 36 9.33 -6.22 1.24
C LEU A 36 8.66 -4.88 0.93
N LEU A 37 9.02 -3.81 1.64
CA LEU A 37 8.45 -2.49 1.39
C LEU A 37 8.87 -1.97 0.01
N LEU A 38 10.14 -2.14 -0.35
CA LEU A 38 10.66 -1.74 -1.65
C LEU A 38 9.92 -2.48 -2.78
N ALA A 39 9.79 -3.80 -2.68
CA ALA A 39 9.09 -4.61 -3.67
C ALA A 39 7.63 -4.15 -3.83
N TYR A 40 6.91 -3.96 -2.72
CA TYR A 40 5.55 -3.44 -2.74
C TYR A 40 5.43 -2.07 -3.41
N LEU A 41 6.31 -1.12 -3.04
CA LEU A 41 6.27 0.25 -3.58
C LEU A 41 6.60 0.30 -5.06
N LEU A 42 7.50 -0.57 -5.56
CA LEU A 42 7.79 -0.66 -6.99
C LEU A 42 6.58 -1.17 -7.77
N VAL A 43 5.90 -2.20 -7.28
CA VAL A 43 4.65 -2.70 -7.89
C VAL A 43 3.56 -1.63 -7.82
N LYS A 44 3.39 -0.95 -6.69
CA LYS A 44 2.39 0.12 -6.54
C LYS A 44 2.70 1.31 -7.46
N ALA A 45 3.96 1.70 -7.60
CA ALA A 45 4.38 2.77 -8.51
C ALA A 45 4.07 2.40 -9.97
N PHE A 46 4.38 1.16 -10.37
CA PHE A 46 4.00 0.63 -11.67
C PHE A 46 2.48 0.69 -11.87
N ALA A 47 1.70 0.21 -10.90
CA ALA A 47 0.24 0.28 -10.97
C ALA A 47 -0.28 1.73 -11.11
N CYS A 48 0.28 2.70 -10.39
CA CYS A 48 -0.09 4.11 -10.50
C CYS A 48 0.17 4.64 -11.92
N VAL A 49 1.36 4.40 -12.48
CA VAL A 49 1.73 4.84 -13.85
C VAL A 49 0.78 4.25 -14.89
N ASN A 50 0.40 2.98 -14.75
CA ASN A 50 -0.56 2.33 -15.63
C ASN A 50 -1.97 2.90 -15.48
N ALA A 51 -2.43 3.14 -14.25
CA ALA A 51 -3.75 3.70 -13.98
C ALA A 51 -3.91 5.10 -14.58
N ILE A 52 -2.89 5.94 -14.46
CA ILE A 52 -2.85 7.29 -15.06
C ILE A 52 -2.79 7.22 -16.60
N GLY A 53 -2.39 6.08 -17.18
CA GLY A 53 -2.24 5.91 -18.63
C GLY A 53 -0.92 6.44 -19.18
N LEU A 54 0.11 6.57 -18.32
CA LEU A 54 1.46 6.99 -18.73
C LEU A 54 2.31 5.83 -19.25
N ASN A 55 1.83 4.59 -19.15
CA ASN A 55 2.51 3.43 -19.71
C ASN A 55 2.19 3.30 -21.21
N PRO A 56 3.16 3.45 -22.13
CA PRO A 56 2.91 3.30 -23.56
C PRO A 56 2.61 1.86 -23.99
N LEU A 57 2.98 0.88 -23.16
CA LEU A 57 2.78 -0.54 -23.46
C LEU A 57 1.40 -1.03 -23.06
N TRP A 58 0.82 -0.49 -21.99
CA TRP A 58 -0.48 -0.91 -21.44
C TRP A 58 -1.40 0.29 -21.21
N THR A 59 -2.58 0.25 -21.82
CA THR A 59 -3.60 1.28 -21.60
C THR A 59 -4.27 1.10 -20.24
N SER A 60 -4.71 2.20 -19.63
CA SER A 60 -5.51 2.16 -18.39
C SER A 60 -6.77 1.31 -18.57
N ARG A 61 -7.35 1.29 -19.78
CA ARG A 61 -8.47 0.42 -20.15
C ARG A 61 -8.13 -1.06 -20.11
N ALA A 62 -6.94 -1.46 -20.60
CA ALA A 62 -6.49 -2.85 -20.56
C ALA A 62 -6.27 -3.34 -19.12
N VAL A 63 -5.74 -2.47 -18.24
CA VAL A 63 -5.56 -2.80 -16.83
C VAL A 63 -6.90 -2.90 -16.12
N LEU A 64 -7.78 -1.91 -16.31
CA LEU A 64 -9.06 -1.86 -15.63
C LEU A 64 -10.02 -2.98 -16.09
N GLY A 65 -10.06 -3.29 -17.38
CA GLY A 65 -10.89 -4.37 -17.91
C GLY A 65 -10.26 -5.76 -17.80
N GLY A 66 -8.94 -5.85 -17.67
CA GLY A 66 -8.21 -7.13 -17.63
C GLY A 66 -7.79 -7.55 -16.22
N VAL A 67 -7.03 -6.70 -15.53
CA VAL A 67 -6.47 -6.99 -14.20
C VAL A 67 -7.52 -6.81 -13.10
N GLU A 68 -8.25 -5.70 -13.15
CA GLU A 68 -9.35 -5.43 -12.21
C GLU A 68 -10.66 -6.09 -12.66
N ALA A 69 -10.70 -6.61 -13.90
CA ALA A 69 -11.85 -7.23 -14.55
C ALA A 69 -13.15 -6.40 -14.47
N VAL A 70 -13.06 -5.08 -14.44
CA VAL A 70 -14.24 -4.21 -14.52
C VAL A 70 -14.93 -4.44 -15.87
N PRO A 71 -16.26 -4.72 -15.92
CA PRO A 71 -16.97 -5.10 -17.14
C PRO A 71 -17.25 -3.89 -18.06
N LEU A 72 -16.21 -3.20 -18.50
CA LEU A 72 -16.28 -1.96 -19.30
C LEU A 72 -17.01 -2.11 -20.64
N GLN A 73 -17.23 -3.34 -21.10
CA GLN A 73 -17.98 -3.61 -22.35
C GLN A 73 -19.50 -3.48 -22.16
N GLY A 74 -20.00 -3.66 -20.93
CA GLY A 74 -21.41 -3.51 -20.61
C GLY A 74 -21.82 -2.09 -20.23
N PHE A 75 -20.86 -1.15 -20.21
CA PHE A 75 -21.08 0.24 -19.82
C PHE A 75 -21.42 1.09 -21.03
N GLU A 76 -22.32 2.05 -20.85
CA GLU A 76 -22.54 3.10 -21.84
C GLU A 76 -21.26 3.94 -22.01
N PRO A 77 -21.04 4.60 -23.16
CA PRO A 77 -19.79 5.32 -23.42
C PRO A 77 -19.42 6.36 -22.36
N ILE A 78 -20.41 7.06 -21.79
CA ILE A 78 -20.21 8.06 -20.74
C ILE A 78 -19.74 7.41 -19.43
N GLU A 79 -20.30 6.26 -19.06
CA GLU A 79 -19.98 5.51 -17.85
C GLU A 79 -18.57 4.92 -17.94
N ALA A 80 -18.22 4.35 -19.08
CA ALA A 80 -16.87 3.82 -19.33
C ALA A 80 -15.81 4.92 -19.21
N ASN A 81 -16.07 6.11 -19.76
CA ASN A 81 -15.14 7.24 -19.69
C ASN A 81 -15.03 7.80 -18.27
N ALA A 82 -16.15 7.94 -17.55
CA ALA A 82 -16.14 8.36 -16.14
C ALA A 82 -15.36 7.37 -15.26
N THR A 83 -15.54 6.07 -15.48
CA THR A 83 -14.84 5.01 -14.75
C THR A 83 -13.33 5.06 -15.02
N LEU A 84 -12.91 5.25 -16.26
CA LEU A 84 -11.50 5.42 -16.61
C LEU A 84 -10.88 6.69 -16.01
N LEU A 85 -11.64 7.80 -15.96
CA LEU A 85 -11.21 9.04 -15.32
C LEU A 85 -11.01 8.84 -13.82
N LEU A 86 -11.95 8.18 -13.15
CA LEU A 86 -11.84 7.85 -11.72
C LEU A 86 -10.66 6.92 -11.44
N PHE A 87 -10.42 5.95 -12.33
CA PHE A 87 -9.26 5.06 -12.21
C PHE A 87 -7.92 5.82 -12.35
N ALA A 88 -7.83 6.74 -13.32
CA ALA A 88 -6.67 7.61 -13.46
C ALA A 88 -6.47 8.51 -12.23
N TRP A 89 -7.55 9.10 -11.70
CA TRP A 89 -7.50 9.88 -10.46
C TRP A 89 -7.01 9.02 -9.29
N TRP A 90 -7.54 7.82 -9.09
CA TRP A 90 -7.06 6.91 -8.05
C TRP A 90 -5.56 6.61 -8.19
N GLY A 91 -5.06 6.44 -9.41
CA GLY A 91 -3.64 6.32 -9.70
C GLY A 91 -2.81 7.54 -9.25
N VAL A 92 -3.28 8.76 -9.53
CA VAL A 92 -2.63 10.01 -9.07
C VAL A 92 -2.68 10.13 -7.55
N ALA A 93 -3.84 9.86 -6.94
CA ALA A 93 -4.01 9.94 -5.48
C ALA A 93 -3.10 8.96 -4.73
N SER A 94 -2.85 7.79 -5.33
CA SER A 94 -1.94 6.77 -4.81
C SER A 94 -0.46 7.07 -5.05
N LEU A 95 -0.13 8.00 -5.95
CA LEU A 95 1.26 8.31 -6.30
C LEU A 95 1.99 9.01 -5.16
N ALA A 96 1.37 10.00 -4.52
CA ALA A 96 1.97 10.74 -3.41
C ALA A 96 2.45 9.84 -2.24
N PRO A 97 1.61 8.95 -1.66
CA PRO A 97 2.06 8.07 -0.58
C PRO A 97 3.10 7.05 -1.07
N THR A 98 3.05 6.62 -2.35
CA THR A 98 4.04 5.74 -2.94
C THR A 98 5.42 6.41 -3.04
N LEU A 99 5.46 7.64 -3.55
CA LEU A 99 6.69 8.44 -3.64
C LEU A 99 7.25 8.77 -2.26
N LEU A 100 6.39 9.07 -1.29
CA LEU A 100 6.80 9.28 0.11
C LEU A 100 7.47 8.02 0.67
N GLY A 101 6.93 6.83 0.39
CA GLY A 101 7.53 5.57 0.79
C GLY A 101 8.90 5.32 0.14
N LEU A 102 9.03 5.62 -1.16
CA LEU A 102 10.32 5.50 -1.86
C LEU A 102 11.35 6.49 -1.30
N LEU A 103 10.93 7.71 -1.00
CA LEU A 103 11.76 8.73 -0.36
C LEU A 103 12.19 8.28 1.05
N ALA A 104 11.31 7.63 1.81
CA ALA A 104 11.66 7.05 3.10
C ALA A 104 12.74 5.97 2.97
N ILE A 105 12.65 5.09 1.97
CA ILE A 105 13.70 4.08 1.71
C ILE A 105 15.02 4.75 1.29
N ALA A 106 14.96 5.81 0.49
CA ALA A 106 16.14 6.49 -0.05
C ALA A 106 16.88 7.33 1.01
N ARG A 107 16.14 8.06 1.86
CA ARG A 107 16.73 9.09 2.73
C ARG A 107 16.21 9.13 4.16
N TYR A 108 14.99 8.67 4.41
CA TYR A 108 14.30 8.81 5.70
C TYR A 108 13.90 7.46 6.28
N ARG A 109 14.85 6.53 6.35
CA ARG A 109 14.58 5.12 6.66
C ARG A 109 14.01 4.89 8.06
N SER A 110 14.19 5.83 8.98
CA SER A 110 13.50 5.80 10.28
C SER A 110 11.97 5.84 10.15
N MET A 111 11.41 6.39 9.06
CA MET A 111 9.97 6.45 8.81
C MET A 111 9.38 5.14 8.29
N ILE A 112 10.19 4.13 7.96
CA ILE A 112 9.70 2.89 7.33
C ILE A 112 8.52 2.25 8.08
N PRO A 113 8.51 2.15 9.43
CA PRO A 113 7.34 1.64 10.16
C PRO A 113 6.07 2.47 9.95
N LEU A 114 6.20 3.80 9.91
CA LEU A 114 5.08 4.71 9.62
C LEU A 114 4.57 4.54 8.19
N ILE A 115 5.47 4.36 7.23
CA ILE A 115 5.10 4.10 5.83
C ILE A 115 4.31 2.80 5.73
N TYR A 116 4.75 1.74 6.40
CA TYR A 116 3.99 0.49 6.45
C TYR A 116 2.59 0.69 7.03
N LEU A 117 2.46 1.45 8.13
CA LEU A 117 1.17 1.74 8.72
C LEU A 117 0.26 2.51 7.74
N LEU A 118 0.80 3.50 7.01
CA LEU A 118 0.06 4.24 6.00
C LEU A 118 -0.41 3.33 4.86
N MET A 119 0.46 2.44 4.37
CA MET A 119 0.10 1.48 3.31
C MET A 119 -0.94 0.47 3.79
N LEU A 120 -0.84 0.02 5.05
CA LEU A 120 -1.84 -0.86 5.66
C LEU A 120 -3.20 -0.18 5.78
N ALA A 121 -3.26 1.05 6.26
CA ALA A 121 -4.49 1.80 6.36
C ALA A 121 -5.13 2.04 4.99
N SER A 122 -4.32 2.45 4.00
CA SER A 122 -4.79 2.64 2.62
C SER A 122 -5.30 1.33 2.02
N LYS A 123 -4.55 0.23 2.13
CA LYS A 123 -4.96 -1.04 1.53
C LYS A 123 -6.14 -1.67 2.25
N GLY A 124 -6.19 -1.55 3.57
CA GLY A 124 -7.33 -1.97 4.38
C GLY A 124 -8.60 -1.21 3.98
N GLY A 125 -8.51 0.11 3.79
CA GLY A 125 -9.62 0.93 3.30
C GLY A 125 -10.11 0.50 1.92
N GLU A 126 -9.19 0.25 0.97
CA GLU A 126 -9.54 -0.28 -0.36
C GLU A 126 -10.30 -1.62 -0.26
N VAL A 127 -9.80 -2.55 0.56
CA VAL A 127 -10.44 -3.86 0.76
C VAL A 127 -11.84 -3.67 1.34
N LEU A 128 -12.01 -2.85 2.37
CA LEU A 128 -13.31 -2.62 3.00
C LEU A 128 -14.33 -2.03 2.00
N VAL A 129 -13.92 -1.05 1.19
CA VAL A 129 -14.80 -0.44 0.19
C VAL A 129 -15.21 -1.44 -0.89
N VAL A 130 -14.28 -2.28 -1.36
CA VAL A 130 -14.55 -3.26 -2.42
C VAL A 130 -15.45 -4.40 -1.92
N GLU A 131 -15.28 -4.84 -0.66
CA GLU A 131 -16.14 -5.87 -0.07
C GLU A 131 -17.56 -5.34 0.22
N ASP A 132 -17.70 -4.06 0.58
CA ASP A 132 -19.01 -3.43 0.86
C ASP A 132 -19.78 -3.06 -0.42
N ALA A 133 -19.08 -2.51 -1.42
CA ALA A 133 -19.66 -1.98 -2.65
C ALA A 133 -19.22 -2.77 -3.89
N ALA A 134 -19.26 -4.10 -3.81
CA ALA A 134 -18.81 -4.99 -4.86
C ALA A 134 -19.55 -4.76 -6.19
N ILE A 135 -18.80 -4.51 -7.27
CA ILE A 135 -19.36 -4.44 -8.62
C ILE A 135 -19.45 -5.86 -9.18
N VAL A 136 -20.66 -6.27 -9.59
CA VAL A 136 -20.90 -7.59 -10.20
C VAL A 136 -20.01 -7.77 -11.43
N GLY A 137 -19.22 -8.84 -11.44
CA GLY A 137 -18.32 -9.18 -12.55
C GLY A 137 -16.92 -8.56 -12.48
N MET A 138 -16.66 -7.65 -11.54
CA MET A 138 -15.30 -7.19 -11.21
C MET A 138 -14.52 -8.32 -10.52
N LEU A 139 -13.19 -8.37 -10.66
CA LEU A 139 -12.32 -9.10 -9.74
C LEU A 139 -12.34 -8.34 -8.40
N GLY A 140 -13.46 -8.46 -7.68
CA GLY A 140 -13.80 -7.65 -6.51
C GLY A 140 -14.86 -8.34 -5.64
N ALA A 141 -14.67 -8.19 -4.33
CA ALA A 141 -15.24 -8.95 -3.22
C ALA A 141 -14.88 -10.45 -3.18
N GLY A 142 -14.27 -10.88 -2.08
CA GLY A 142 -13.83 -12.27 -1.86
C GLY A 142 -12.58 -12.72 -2.65
N ALA A 143 -12.02 -11.86 -3.50
CA ALA A 143 -10.80 -12.18 -4.24
C ALA A 143 -9.59 -12.30 -3.30
N PRO A 144 -8.72 -13.32 -3.43
CA PRO A 144 -7.64 -13.55 -2.48
C PRO A 144 -6.49 -12.52 -2.57
N ALA A 145 -6.25 -11.95 -3.75
CA ALA A 145 -5.06 -11.11 -4.00
C ALA A 145 -4.98 -9.86 -3.10
N PRO A 146 -6.05 -9.06 -2.90
CA PRO A 146 -6.03 -7.93 -1.96
C PRO A 146 -5.69 -8.33 -0.52
N PHE A 147 -6.19 -9.48 -0.04
CA PHE A 147 -5.90 -9.98 1.31
C PHE A 147 -4.45 -10.49 1.44
N ILE A 148 -3.90 -11.12 0.39
CA ILE A 148 -2.49 -11.52 0.36
C ILE A 148 -1.58 -10.29 0.48
N VAL A 149 -1.88 -9.22 -0.27
CA VAL A 149 -1.13 -7.96 -0.18
C VAL A 149 -1.25 -7.35 1.22
N LEU A 150 -2.44 -7.36 1.81
CA LEU A 150 -2.67 -6.86 3.17
C LEU A 150 -1.86 -7.67 4.19
N GLY A 151 -1.87 -9.00 4.10
CA GLY A 151 -1.07 -9.90 4.95
C GLY A 151 0.43 -9.68 4.78
N MET A 152 0.91 -9.50 3.55
CA MET A 152 2.31 -9.18 3.26
C MET A 152 2.73 -7.85 3.90
N LEU A 153 1.89 -6.80 3.80
CA LEU A 153 2.12 -5.51 4.45
C LEU A 153 2.13 -5.64 5.98
N MET A 154 1.26 -6.48 6.56
CA MET A 154 1.24 -6.75 8.00
C MET A 154 2.53 -7.42 8.46
N ILE A 155 3.02 -8.42 7.72
CA ILE A 155 4.30 -9.08 8.00
C ILE A 155 5.44 -8.07 7.92
N GLY A 156 5.48 -7.27 6.84
CA GLY A 156 6.49 -6.23 6.66
C GLY A 156 6.49 -5.18 7.78
N PHE A 157 5.31 -4.75 8.23
CA PHE A 157 5.15 -3.86 9.36
C PHE A 157 5.73 -4.44 10.65
N ILE A 158 5.41 -5.69 10.98
CA ILE A 158 5.97 -6.37 12.15
C ILE A 158 7.49 -6.45 12.04
N LEU A 159 8.02 -6.85 10.88
CA LEU A 159 9.47 -6.92 10.64
C LEU A 159 10.17 -5.55 10.77
N SER A 160 9.47 -4.46 10.44
CA SER A 160 9.98 -3.10 10.60
C SER A 160 10.06 -2.65 12.06
N LEU A 161 9.21 -3.21 12.93
CA LEU A 161 9.19 -2.92 14.36
C LEU A 161 10.12 -3.82 15.17
N VAL A 162 10.45 -5.02 14.70
CA VAL A 162 11.38 -5.95 15.38
C VAL A 162 12.80 -5.38 15.38
N HIS A 163 13.44 -5.37 16.55
CA HIS A 163 14.79 -4.84 16.69
C HIS A 163 15.85 -5.76 16.10
N ARG A 164 16.69 -5.20 15.24
CA ARG A 164 18.00 -5.78 14.93
C ARG A 164 19.01 -5.27 15.96
N LYS A 165 19.67 -6.19 16.67
CA LYS A 165 20.82 -5.88 17.54
C LYS A 165 21.98 -5.33 16.70
#